data_AF-A0A6P0HXN4-F1
#
_entry.id   AF-A0A6P0HXN4-F1
#
_cell.length_a   1.000
_cell.length_b   1.000
_cell.length_c   1.000
_cell.angle_alpha   90.00
_cell.angle_beta   90.00
_cell.angle_gamma   90.00
#
_symmetry.space_group_name_H-M   'P 1'
#
loop_
_entity.id
_entity.type
_entity.pdbx_description
1 polymer ?
#
loop_
_entity_poly.entity_id
_entity_poly.type
_entity_poly.pdbx_seq_one_letter_code
_entity_poly.pdbx_strand_id
1 'polypeptide(L)'
;MHPHNFFNRYKISKIITVIIFSLFTFILITNQTLLALGQTSEILQNNNIENVTQLQSLTPISNIVYKPIKIDGREIFKVAAVAGQEIQGNSNTSPLNIRVRLYENNLKQTIKNCFDADTLKLTIETQENQTLVFASDAEELKNQFLIAITDLDAQIHGISREDLTNEIIGFMKDALIRAQRERQPDYLIEQLSISFGIILALILLSFLISVWQKYCLK
;
A
#
# COMPACT_ATOMS: atom_id res chain seq x y z
N MET A 1 65.95 7.91 13.71
CA MET A 1 65.97 6.68 12.89
C MET A 1 64.77 5.83 13.31
N HIS A 2 63.63 5.92 12.61
CA HIS A 2 62.44 5.10 12.91
C HIS A 2 61.58 4.94 11.63
N PRO A 3 61.84 3.93 10.76
CA PRO A 3 61.10 3.76 9.52
C PRO A 3 59.89 2.81 9.62
N HIS A 4 59.51 2.34 10.82
CA HIS A 4 58.51 1.26 10.97
C HIS A 4 57.03 1.72 10.95
N ASN A 5 56.75 3.03 11.05
CA ASN A 5 55.37 3.54 11.16
C ASN A 5 54.69 3.90 9.82
N PHE A 6 55.44 3.99 8.71
CA PHE A 6 54.87 4.39 7.41
C PHE A 6 54.17 3.24 6.68
N PHE A 7 54.69 2.01 6.80
CA PHE A 7 54.15 0.85 6.07
C PHE A 7 52.78 0.40 6.59
N ASN A 8 52.53 0.56 7.90
CA ASN A 8 51.28 0.11 8.53
C ASN A 8 50.10 1.04 8.18
N ARG A 9 50.35 2.35 8.04
CA ARG A 9 49.32 3.33 7.65
C ARG A 9 48.84 3.14 6.20
N TYR A 10 49.74 2.70 5.31
CA TYR A 10 49.42 2.48 3.89
C TYR A 10 48.52 1.25 3.68
N LYS A 11 48.71 0.17 4.47
CA LYS A 11 47.84 -1.02 4.41
C LYS A 11 46.43 -0.76 4.95
N ILE A 12 46.32 0.00 6.04
CA ILE A 12 45.02 0.37 6.65
C ILE A 12 44.22 1.27 5.70
N SER A 13 44.88 2.21 5.02
CA SER A 13 44.24 3.09 4.03
C SER A 13 43.61 2.31 2.87
N LYS A 14 44.27 1.27 2.36
CA LYS A 14 43.73 0.44 1.26
C LYS A 14 42.49 -0.36 1.66
N ILE A 15 42.46 -0.87 2.89
CA ILE A 15 41.29 -1.60 3.42
C ILE A 15 40.11 -0.64 3.58
N ILE A 16 40.35 0.56 4.12
CA ILE A 16 39.32 1.59 4.27
C ILE A 16 38.74 2.00 2.91
N THR A 17 39.58 2.16 1.86
CA THR A 17 39.07 2.50 0.52
C THR A 17 38.18 1.43 -0.09
N VAL A 18 38.47 0.14 0.13
CA VAL A 18 37.62 -0.96 -0.38
C VAL A 18 36.29 -1.02 0.35
N ILE A 19 36.30 -0.79 1.67
CA ILE A 19 35.07 -0.73 2.49
C ILE A 19 34.20 0.44 2.04
N ILE A 20 34.78 1.64 1.86
CA ILE A 20 34.04 2.83 1.41
C ILE A 20 33.46 2.60 0.01
N PHE A 21 34.24 2.04 -0.92
CA PHE A 21 33.77 1.79 -2.28
C PHE A 21 32.65 0.76 -2.33
N SER A 22 32.74 -0.31 -1.54
CA SER A 22 31.67 -1.32 -1.38
C SER A 22 30.40 -0.74 -0.74
N LEU A 23 30.54 0.19 0.22
CA LEU A 23 29.39 0.86 0.83
C LEU A 23 28.70 1.79 -0.17
N PHE A 24 29.50 2.48 -0.99
CA PHE A 24 29.01 3.42 -2.00
C PHE A 24 28.26 2.71 -3.13
N THR A 25 28.75 1.55 -3.60
CA THR A 25 28.04 0.75 -4.61
C THR A 25 26.74 0.16 -4.06
N PHE A 26 26.70 -0.21 -2.77
CA PHE A 26 25.48 -0.68 -2.10
C PHE A 26 24.40 0.40 -2.00
N ILE A 27 24.76 1.64 -1.63
CA ILE A 27 23.84 2.79 -1.59
C ILE A 27 23.28 3.13 -2.99
N LEU A 28 24.08 2.93 -4.05
CA LEU A 28 23.65 3.15 -5.43
C LEU A 28 22.63 2.11 -5.91
N ILE A 29 22.77 0.85 -5.50
CA ILE A 29 21.87 -0.24 -5.91
C ILE A 29 20.51 -0.14 -5.19
N THR A 30 20.49 0.23 -3.90
CA THR A 30 19.24 0.34 -3.13
C THR A 30 18.36 1.52 -3.53
N ASN A 31 18.93 2.56 -4.16
CA ASN A 31 18.17 3.72 -4.63
C ASN A 31 17.49 3.51 -6.00
N GLN A 32 17.91 2.53 -6.80
CA GLN A 32 17.32 2.29 -8.13
C GLN A 32 15.95 1.59 -8.08
N THR A 33 15.59 0.97 -6.96
CA THR A 33 14.29 0.30 -6.79
C THR A 33 13.14 1.25 -6.39
N LEU A 34 13.41 2.55 -6.16
CA LEU A 34 12.41 3.51 -5.68
C LEU A 34 11.90 4.50 -6.74
N LEU A 35 12.31 4.41 -8.00
CA LEU A 35 11.97 5.39 -9.05
C LEU A 35 11.06 4.87 -10.17
N ALA A 36 10.18 3.91 -9.86
CA ALA A 36 9.15 3.48 -10.80
C ALA A 36 7.81 3.24 -10.07
N LEU A 37 7.09 4.31 -9.72
CA LEU A 37 5.63 4.26 -9.63
C LEU A 37 5.02 5.65 -9.91
N GLY A 38 4.83 5.89 -11.20
CA GLY A 38 3.79 6.70 -11.85
C GLY A 38 3.15 7.85 -11.09
N GLN A 39 3.65 9.06 -11.34
CA GLN A 39 2.83 10.27 -11.34
C GLN A 39 2.00 10.31 -12.62
N THR A 40 0.70 10.03 -12.54
CA THR A 40 -0.29 10.54 -13.51
C THR A 40 -1.48 11.06 -12.72
N SER A 41 -1.37 12.31 -12.24
CA SER A 41 -2.55 13.10 -11.88
C SER A 41 -3.06 13.73 -13.16
N GLU A 42 -4.06 13.11 -13.79
CA GLU A 42 -4.86 13.81 -14.79
C GLU A 42 -5.75 14.82 -14.08
N ILE A 43 -5.36 16.09 -14.19
CA ILE A 43 -6.22 17.23 -13.93
C ILE A 43 -7.20 17.31 -15.10
N LEU A 44 -8.45 16.89 -14.88
CA LEU A 44 -9.51 17.07 -15.87
C LEU A 44 -9.94 18.54 -15.85
N GLN A 45 -9.47 19.30 -16.85
CA GLN A 45 -9.90 20.67 -17.13
C GLN A 45 -11.34 20.67 -17.63
N ASN A 46 -12.21 21.32 -16.86
CA ASN A 46 -13.60 21.59 -17.20
C ASN A 46 -13.67 22.78 -18.16
N ASN A 47 -14.03 22.55 -19.42
CA ASN A 47 -14.35 23.60 -20.39
C ASN A 47 -15.77 23.39 -20.91
N ASN A 48 -16.67 24.30 -20.51
CA ASN A 48 -17.98 24.48 -21.10
C ASN A 48 -17.86 24.88 -22.58
N ILE A 49 -18.72 24.37 -23.46
CA ILE A 49 -19.31 25.08 -24.62
C ILE A 49 -20.64 24.37 -25.04
N GLU A 50 -21.73 25.06 -24.71
CA GLU A 50 -22.97 25.37 -25.46
C GLU A 50 -23.59 24.43 -26.54
N ASN A 51 -24.87 24.10 -26.28
CA ASN A 51 -26.06 24.00 -27.15
C ASN A 51 -26.08 23.13 -28.43
N VAL A 52 -26.83 22.01 -28.36
CA VAL A 52 -27.70 21.52 -29.45
C VAL A 52 -29.05 21.02 -28.88
N THR A 53 -30.11 21.27 -29.64
CA THR A 53 -31.54 21.39 -29.32
C THR A 53 -32.32 20.09 -29.01
N GLN A 54 -33.22 20.15 -28.02
CA GLN A 54 -34.49 19.40 -27.76
C GLN A 54 -34.65 17.92 -28.21
N LEU A 55 -34.85 16.99 -27.25
CA LEU A 55 -36.16 16.37 -26.91
C LEU A 55 -36.04 15.38 -25.71
N GLN A 56 -37.09 15.33 -24.89
CA GLN A 56 -37.45 14.32 -23.88
C GLN A 56 -36.68 14.31 -22.52
N SER A 57 -37.33 14.95 -21.53
CA SER A 57 -37.30 14.69 -20.08
C SER A 57 -36.12 13.89 -19.52
N LEU A 58 -35.01 14.56 -19.24
CA LEU A 58 -34.02 14.15 -18.24
C LEU A 58 -33.65 15.41 -17.47
N THR A 59 -34.17 15.56 -16.25
CA THR A 59 -33.51 16.43 -15.26
C THR A 59 -32.05 15.97 -15.17
N PRO A 60 -31.05 16.84 -15.38
CA PRO A 60 -29.66 16.46 -15.18
C PRO A 60 -29.44 16.29 -13.66
N ILE A 61 -29.65 15.07 -13.16
CA ILE A 61 -29.29 14.67 -11.80
C ILE A 61 -27.78 14.37 -11.81
N SER A 62 -26.94 15.39 -11.96
CA SER A 62 -25.48 15.22 -11.90
C SER A 62 -24.89 15.95 -10.68
N ASN A 63 -25.49 15.73 -9.52
CA ASN A 63 -24.92 16.15 -8.23
C ASN A 63 -24.36 14.92 -7.48
N ILE A 64 -23.66 14.03 -8.18
CA ILE A 64 -22.99 12.90 -7.56
C ILE A 64 -21.56 13.32 -7.23
N VAL A 65 -21.20 13.26 -5.96
CA VAL A 65 -19.83 13.43 -5.48
C VAL A 65 -19.28 12.08 -5.08
N TYR A 66 -18.00 11.83 -5.33
CA TYR A 66 -17.36 10.58 -5.01
C TYR A 66 -16.04 10.77 -4.30
N LYS A 67 -15.64 9.76 -3.52
CA LYS A 67 -14.34 9.70 -2.85
C LYS A 67 -13.76 8.29 -2.90
N PRO A 68 -12.43 8.18 -3.02
CA PRO A 68 -11.77 6.88 -2.96
C PRO A 68 -11.77 6.33 -1.54
N ILE A 69 -11.90 5.01 -1.42
CA ILE A 69 -11.59 4.22 -0.23
C ILE A 69 -10.16 3.72 -0.35
N LYS A 70 -9.36 3.90 0.70
CA LYS A 70 -7.95 3.53 0.68
C LYS A 70 -7.58 2.51 1.76
N ILE A 71 -6.65 1.62 1.41
CA ILE A 71 -5.91 0.77 2.35
C ILE A 71 -4.44 1.13 2.21
N ASP A 72 -3.81 1.56 3.31
CA ASP A 72 -2.40 1.95 3.34
C ASP A 72 -2.00 2.96 2.24
N GLY A 73 -2.90 3.91 1.97
CA GLY A 73 -2.72 4.97 0.98
C GLY A 73 -3.03 4.57 -0.47
N ARG A 74 -3.29 3.29 -0.74
CA ARG A 74 -3.67 2.76 -2.06
C ARG A 74 -5.19 2.76 -2.22
N GLU A 75 -5.68 3.30 -3.31
CA GLU A 75 -7.10 3.28 -3.65
C GLU A 75 -7.56 1.87 -4.04
N ILE A 76 -8.69 1.44 -3.48
CA ILE A 76 -9.31 0.14 -3.76
C ILE A 76 -10.54 0.33 -4.66
N PHE A 77 -11.42 1.28 -4.31
CA PHE A 77 -12.60 1.63 -5.10
C PHE A 77 -13.12 3.02 -4.70
N LYS A 78 -14.12 3.53 -5.42
CA LYS A 78 -14.75 4.83 -5.14
C LYS A 78 -16.15 4.63 -4.59
N VAL A 79 -16.51 5.43 -3.59
CA VAL A 79 -17.87 5.53 -3.07
C VAL A 79 -18.49 6.86 -3.46
N ALA A 80 -19.77 6.86 -3.71
CA ALA A 80 -20.55 7.99 -4.18
C ALA A 80 -21.59 8.45 -3.14
N ALA A 81 -21.98 9.71 -3.22
CA ALA A 81 -23.07 10.30 -2.45
C ALA A 81 -23.71 11.44 -3.25
N VAL A 82 -24.92 11.81 -2.87
CA VAL A 82 -25.58 13.00 -3.44
C VAL A 82 -25.02 14.25 -2.76
N ALA A 83 -24.56 15.21 -3.55
CA ALA A 83 -24.02 16.47 -3.08
C ALA A 83 -25.08 17.29 -2.33
N GLY A 84 -24.67 18.03 -1.31
CA GLY A 84 -25.56 18.90 -0.53
C GLY A 84 -26.42 18.18 0.52
N GLN A 85 -26.33 16.86 0.65
CA GLN A 85 -26.88 16.14 1.81
C GLN A 85 -26.00 16.36 3.04
N GLU A 86 -25.93 17.56 3.61
CA GLU A 86 -25.23 17.75 4.89
C GLU A 86 -26.16 17.34 6.06
N ILE A 87 -25.61 16.63 7.06
CA ILE A 87 -26.38 16.26 8.24
C ILE A 87 -26.55 17.51 9.10
N GLN A 88 -27.79 17.97 9.30
CA GLN A 88 -28.09 19.06 10.22
C GLN A 88 -27.82 18.60 11.67
N GLY A 89 -26.66 19.00 12.22
CA GLY A 89 -26.31 18.77 13.62
C GLY A 89 -24.81 18.80 13.88
N ASN A 90 -24.31 19.93 14.41
CA ASN A 90 -23.00 20.22 15.04
C ASN A 90 -21.71 19.58 14.45
N SER A 91 -21.79 18.91 13.32
CA SER A 91 -20.67 18.27 12.64
C SER A 91 -20.84 18.55 11.16
N ASN A 92 -19.98 19.41 10.60
CA ASN A 92 -19.94 19.74 9.17
C ASN A 92 -19.41 18.57 8.32
N THR A 93 -19.75 17.33 8.67
CA THR A 93 -19.21 16.12 8.03
C THR A 93 -20.23 15.60 7.03
N SER A 94 -19.95 15.79 5.74
CA SER A 94 -20.72 15.19 4.64
C SER A 94 -20.90 13.67 4.85
N PRO A 95 -22.07 13.08 4.56
CA PRO A 95 -22.32 11.64 4.57
C PRO A 95 -21.29 10.84 3.79
N LEU A 96 -20.77 11.41 2.69
CA LEU A 96 -19.69 10.80 1.92
C LEU A 96 -18.44 10.59 2.77
N ASN A 97 -18.05 11.59 3.57
CA ASN A 97 -16.89 11.51 4.45
C ASN A 97 -17.11 10.50 5.59
N ILE A 98 -18.34 10.38 6.08
CA ILE A 98 -18.71 9.40 7.10
C ILE A 98 -18.58 7.97 6.53
N ARG A 99 -19.14 7.71 5.34
CA ARG A 99 -19.03 6.41 4.66
C ARG A 99 -17.55 6.04 4.42
N VAL A 100 -16.77 6.97 3.86
CA VAL A 100 -15.33 6.76 3.63
C VAL A 100 -14.62 6.36 4.91
N ARG A 101 -14.78 7.17 5.97
CA ARG A 101 -14.13 6.93 7.26
C ARG A 101 -14.55 5.58 7.86
N LEU A 102 -15.84 5.25 7.80
CA LEU A 102 -16.37 3.99 8.33
C LEU A 102 -15.71 2.80 7.61
N TYR A 103 -15.71 2.81 6.29
CA TYR A 103 -15.16 1.71 5.48
C TYR A 103 -13.66 1.57 5.66
N GLU A 104 -12.90 2.67 5.63
CA GLU A 104 -11.46 2.63 5.88
C GLU A 104 -11.13 2.14 7.30
N ASN A 105 -11.92 2.54 8.30
CA ASN A 105 -11.74 2.06 9.68
C ASN A 105 -12.04 0.57 9.79
N ASN A 106 -13.11 0.08 9.16
CA ASN A 106 -13.45 -1.34 9.16
C ASN A 106 -12.33 -2.16 8.51
N LEU A 107 -11.85 -1.75 7.33
CA LEU A 107 -10.74 -2.40 6.63
C LEU A 107 -9.48 -2.41 7.50
N LYS A 108 -9.14 -1.27 8.12
CA LYS A 108 -7.99 -1.16 9.02
C LYS A 108 -8.13 -2.07 10.25
N GLN A 109 -9.32 -2.16 10.83
CA GLN A 109 -9.61 -3.05 11.96
C GLN A 109 -9.49 -4.52 11.56
N THR A 110 -10.02 -4.91 10.40
CA THR A 110 -9.87 -6.27 9.86
C THR A 110 -8.39 -6.65 9.73
N ILE A 111 -7.55 -5.78 9.18
CA ILE A 111 -6.11 -6.04 9.08
C ILE A 111 -5.45 -6.10 10.46
N LYS A 112 -5.85 -5.22 11.39
CA LYS A 112 -5.27 -5.15 12.75
C LYS A 112 -5.61 -6.39 13.58
N ASN A 113 -6.80 -6.96 13.38
CA ASN A 113 -7.25 -8.12 14.12
C ASN A 113 -6.51 -9.40 13.72
N CYS A 114 -5.69 -9.34 12.67
CA CYS A 114 -5.15 -10.49 11.97
C CYS A 114 -6.27 -11.42 11.43
N PHE A 115 -5.92 -12.13 10.38
CA PHE A 115 -6.73 -13.20 9.82
C PHE A 115 -5.80 -14.19 9.13
N ASP A 116 -6.26 -15.41 8.93
CA ASP A 116 -5.55 -16.37 8.09
C ASP A 116 -5.77 -16.02 6.60
N ALA A 117 -4.68 -15.68 5.91
CA ALA A 117 -4.70 -15.28 4.51
C ALA A 117 -5.16 -16.40 3.57
N ASP A 118 -4.90 -17.67 3.92
CA ASP A 118 -5.24 -18.82 3.08
C ASP A 118 -6.72 -19.16 3.19
N THR A 119 -7.33 -18.92 4.35
CA THR A 119 -8.75 -19.19 4.60
C THR A 119 -9.65 -17.95 4.55
N LEU A 120 -9.10 -16.75 4.30
CA LEU A 120 -9.87 -15.52 4.14
C LEU A 120 -10.96 -15.65 3.07
N LYS A 121 -12.19 -15.39 3.48
CA LYS A 121 -13.39 -15.36 2.65
C LYS A 121 -14.08 -14.02 2.79
N LEU A 122 -14.54 -13.50 1.66
CA LEU A 122 -15.44 -12.37 1.63
C LEU A 122 -16.82 -12.88 1.23
N THR A 123 -17.83 -12.56 2.04
CA THR A 123 -19.22 -12.96 1.84
C THR A 123 -20.08 -11.73 1.61
N ILE A 124 -21.20 -11.92 0.92
CA ILE A 124 -22.14 -10.86 0.61
C ILE A 124 -23.51 -11.11 1.22
N GLU A 125 -24.15 -10.03 1.63
CA GLU A 125 -25.56 -10.01 1.98
C GLU A 125 -26.24 -8.92 1.14
N THR A 126 -27.16 -9.34 0.26
CA THR A 126 -27.88 -8.39 -0.60
C THR A 126 -29.12 -7.90 0.13
N GLN A 127 -29.26 -6.59 0.24
CA GLN A 127 -30.43 -5.88 0.74
C GLN A 127 -31.03 -5.04 -0.38
N GLU A 128 -32.24 -4.50 -0.18
CA GLU A 128 -32.99 -3.76 -1.21
C GLU A 128 -32.13 -2.64 -1.84
N ASN A 129 -31.50 -1.81 -1.00
CA ASN A 129 -30.80 -0.60 -1.43
C ASN A 129 -29.27 -0.69 -1.39
N GLN A 130 -28.72 -1.84 -0.97
CA GLN A 130 -27.28 -2.01 -0.81
C GLN A 130 -26.87 -3.49 -0.77
N THR A 131 -25.63 -3.77 -1.13
CA THR A 131 -24.98 -5.06 -0.89
C THR A 131 -23.91 -4.90 0.18
N LEU A 132 -24.06 -5.61 1.29
CA LEU A 132 -23.10 -5.62 2.38
C LEU A 132 -22.01 -6.65 2.11
N VAL A 133 -20.76 -6.30 2.41
CA VAL A 133 -19.62 -7.21 2.30
C VAL A 133 -19.03 -7.46 3.68
N PHE A 134 -18.84 -8.73 4.02
CA PHE A 134 -18.25 -9.18 5.27
C PHE A 134 -16.98 -9.98 5.01
N ALA A 135 -16.06 -9.96 5.97
CA ALA A 135 -14.86 -10.80 5.98
C ALA A 135 -14.92 -11.83 7.09
N SER A 136 -14.53 -13.05 6.77
CA SER A 136 -14.34 -14.13 7.75
C SER A 136 -13.16 -15.00 7.37
N ASP A 137 -12.60 -15.69 8.34
CA ASP A 137 -11.63 -16.76 8.13
C ASP A 137 -12.06 -18.02 8.91
N ALA A 138 -11.21 -19.04 8.93
CA ALA A 138 -11.51 -20.28 9.63
C ALA A 138 -11.37 -20.20 11.16
N GLU A 139 -10.72 -19.17 11.70
CA GLU A 139 -10.22 -19.16 13.08
C GLU A 139 -10.56 -17.86 13.83
N GLU A 140 -9.91 -16.75 13.48
CA GLU A 140 -9.86 -15.53 14.29
C GLU A 140 -10.90 -14.48 13.88
N LEU A 141 -11.21 -14.40 12.59
CA LEU A 141 -12.06 -13.37 12.00
C LEU A 141 -13.50 -13.86 11.82
N LYS A 142 -14.38 -13.43 12.73
CA LYS A 142 -15.81 -13.78 12.69
C LYS A 142 -16.64 -12.71 12.00
N ASN A 143 -16.94 -12.93 10.72
CA ASN A 143 -17.95 -12.21 9.92
C ASN A 143 -17.96 -10.69 10.15
N GLN A 144 -16.79 -10.07 10.01
CA GLN A 144 -16.56 -8.65 10.23
C GLN A 144 -17.12 -7.85 9.05
N PHE A 145 -18.02 -6.89 9.33
CA PHE A 145 -18.53 -5.98 8.31
C PHE A 145 -17.38 -5.12 7.74
N LEU A 146 -17.28 -5.07 6.41
CA LEU A 146 -16.30 -4.24 5.71
C LEU A 146 -16.96 -2.98 5.15
N ILE A 147 -17.83 -3.16 4.15
CA ILE A 147 -18.39 -2.08 3.33
C ILE A 147 -19.83 -2.37 2.93
N ALA A 148 -20.54 -1.32 2.51
CA ALA A 148 -21.83 -1.43 1.85
C ALA A 148 -21.75 -0.73 0.48
N ILE A 149 -22.12 -1.47 -0.57
CA ILE A 149 -22.12 -1.02 -1.96
C ILE A 149 -23.55 -0.65 -2.34
N THR A 150 -23.75 0.56 -2.85
CA THR A 150 -25.06 1.10 -3.24
C THR A 150 -25.17 1.24 -4.74
N ASP A 151 -26.39 1.44 -5.25
CA ASP A 151 -26.60 1.68 -6.69
C ASP A 151 -25.92 2.96 -7.17
N LEU A 152 -25.76 3.94 -6.28
CA LEU A 152 -25.04 5.18 -6.58
C LEU A 152 -23.55 4.93 -6.79
N ASP A 153 -22.97 3.99 -6.02
CA ASP A 153 -21.57 3.57 -6.22
C ASP A 153 -21.44 2.84 -7.57
N ALA A 154 -22.40 1.96 -7.91
CA ALA A 154 -22.41 1.29 -9.22
C ALA A 154 -22.57 2.26 -10.41
N GLN A 155 -23.41 3.28 -10.23
CA GLN A 155 -23.68 4.29 -11.26
C GLN A 155 -22.43 5.05 -11.69
N ILE A 156 -21.52 5.41 -10.77
CA ILE A 156 -20.28 6.12 -11.14
C ILE A 156 -19.29 5.23 -11.88
N HIS A 157 -19.47 3.90 -11.82
CA HIS A 157 -18.67 2.91 -12.57
C HIS A 157 -19.35 2.46 -13.86
N GLY A 158 -20.62 2.85 -14.10
CA GLY A 158 -21.36 2.49 -15.31
C GLY A 158 -21.72 1.01 -15.42
N ILE A 159 -21.74 0.28 -14.29
CA ILE A 159 -22.02 -1.16 -14.21
C ILE A 159 -23.11 -1.45 -13.17
N SER A 160 -23.59 -2.68 -13.09
CA SER A 160 -24.59 -3.07 -12.09
C SER A 160 -23.98 -3.15 -10.69
N ARG A 161 -24.81 -3.04 -9.65
CA ARG A 161 -24.37 -3.21 -8.26
C ARG A 161 -23.78 -4.60 -8.01
N GLU A 162 -24.32 -5.63 -8.66
CA GLU A 162 -23.82 -7.00 -8.57
C GLU A 162 -22.43 -7.12 -9.21
N ASP A 163 -22.25 -6.59 -10.42
CA ASP A 163 -20.96 -6.62 -11.12
C ASP A 163 -19.89 -5.85 -10.35
N LEU A 164 -20.22 -4.65 -9.85
CA LEU A 164 -19.31 -3.86 -9.02
C LEU A 164 -18.94 -4.61 -7.73
N THR A 165 -19.89 -5.30 -7.11
CA THR A 165 -19.64 -6.09 -5.91
C THR A 165 -18.67 -7.23 -6.19
N ASN A 166 -18.86 -7.96 -7.29
CA ASN A 166 -17.98 -9.05 -7.68
C ASN A 166 -16.56 -8.57 -7.98
N GLU A 167 -16.44 -7.43 -8.66
CA GLU A 167 -15.14 -6.80 -8.95
C GLU A 167 -14.42 -6.37 -7.65
N ILE A 168 -15.14 -5.67 -6.76
CA ILE A 168 -14.58 -5.18 -5.50
C ILE A 168 -14.16 -6.34 -4.59
N ILE A 169 -14.90 -7.45 -4.54
CA ILE A 169 -14.52 -8.61 -3.70
C ILE A 169 -13.13 -9.13 -4.07
N GLY A 170 -12.83 -9.28 -5.37
CA GLY A 170 -11.53 -9.75 -5.83
C GLY A 170 -10.41 -8.82 -5.38
N PHE A 171 -10.52 -7.54 -5.73
CA PHE A 171 -9.50 -6.54 -5.39
C PHE A 171 -9.34 -6.32 -3.88
N MET A 172 -10.44 -6.31 -3.14
CA MET A 172 -10.43 -6.09 -1.70
C MET A 172 -9.79 -7.27 -0.95
N LYS A 173 -10.05 -8.52 -1.38
CA LYS A 173 -9.40 -9.70 -0.80
C LYS A 173 -7.88 -9.61 -0.96
N ASP A 174 -7.41 -9.35 -2.17
CA ASP A 174 -5.98 -9.24 -2.46
C ASP A 174 -5.32 -8.08 -1.71
N ALA A 175 -6.02 -6.94 -1.60
CA ALA A 175 -5.54 -5.77 -0.89
C ALA A 175 -5.43 -6.02 0.62
N LEU A 176 -6.40 -6.72 1.24
CA LEU A 176 -6.35 -7.08 2.65
C LEU A 176 -5.17 -8.02 2.93
N ILE A 177 -5.01 -9.09 2.14
CA ILE A 177 -3.92 -10.06 2.31
C ILE A 177 -2.56 -9.36 2.19
N ARG A 178 -2.41 -8.49 1.19
CA ARG A 178 -1.19 -7.71 1.00
C ARG A 178 -0.91 -6.79 2.18
N ALA A 179 -1.89 -6.02 2.62
CA ALA A 179 -1.76 -5.07 3.72
C ALA A 179 -1.41 -5.77 5.05
N GLN A 180 -1.92 -6.98 5.27
CA GLN A 180 -1.54 -7.78 6.44
C GLN A 180 -0.09 -8.28 6.34
N ARG A 181 0.30 -8.84 5.19
CA ARG A 181 1.66 -9.35 4.96
C ARG A 181 2.72 -8.26 5.12
N GLU A 182 2.45 -7.05 4.60
CA GLU A 182 3.34 -5.89 4.74
C GLU A 182 3.53 -5.44 6.21
N ARG A 183 2.63 -5.84 7.13
CA ARG A 183 2.70 -5.53 8.56
C ARG A 183 3.26 -6.67 9.41
N GLN A 184 3.48 -7.86 8.85
CA GLN A 184 4.07 -8.98 9.59
C GLN A 184 5.59 -8.82 9.72
N PRO A 185 6.17 -9.00 10.93
CA PRO A 185 7.59 -8.81 11.18
C PRO A 185 8.46 -9.81 10.43
N ASP A 186 7.92 -10.97 10.05
CA ASP A 186 8.67 -12.01 9.32
C ASP A 186 9.21 -11.50 7.98
N TYR A 187 8.48 -10.61 7.30
CA TYR A 187 8.95 -9.96 6.08
C TYR A 187 10.17 -9.04 6.33
N LEU A 188 10.20 -8.37 7.49
CA LEU A 188 11.34 -7.53 7.88
C LEU A 188 12.56 -8.38 8.23
N ILE A 189 12.35 -9.55 8.85
CA ILE A 189 13.44 -10.46 9.25
C ILE A 189 14.10 -11.10 8.04
N GLU A 190 13.34 -11.54 7.03
CA GLU A 190 13.93 -12.08 5.80
C GLU A 190 14.83 -11.04 5.10
N GLN A 191 14.38 -9.79 5.01
CA GLN A 191 15.17 -8.72 4.40
C GLN A 191 16.41 -8.33 5.23
N LEU A 192 16.31 -8.40 6.57
CA LEU A 192 17.46 -8.22 7.46
C LEU A 192 18.45 -9.37 7.37
N SER A 193 18.00 -10.61 7.14
CA SER A 193 18.88 -11.79 7.07
C SER A 193 19.87 -11.70 5.90
N ILE A 194 19.41 -11.24 4.74
CA ILE A 194 20.26 -11.04 3.55
C ILE A 194 21.31 -9.96 3.85
N SER A 195 20.87 -8.84 4.42
CA SER A 195 21.75 -7.71 4.77
C SER A 195 22.79 -8.11 5.82
N PHE A 196 22.40 -8.88 6.83
CA PHE A 196 23.29 -9.38 7.87
C PHE A 196 24.31 -10.38 7.31
N GLY A 197 23.90 -11.25 6.37
CA GLY A 197 24.79 -12.19 5.69
C GLY A 197 25.93 -11.50 4.94
N ILE A 198 25.65 -10.40 4.24
CA ILE A 198 26.66 -9.61 3.51
C ILE A 198 27.65 -8.96 4.50
N ILE A 199 27.14 -8.35 5.58
CA ILE A 199 27.97 -7.70 6.60
C ILE A 199 28.89 -8.74 7.26
N LEU A 200 28.36 -9.92 7.61
CA LEU A 200 29.13 -10.99 8.22
C LEU A 200 30.22 -11.52 7.26
N ALA A 201 29.90 -11.67 5.97
CA ALA A 201 30.88 -12.09 4.96
C ALA A 201 32.03 -11.08 4.82
N LEU A 202 31.73 -9.78 4.83
CA LEU A 202 32.77 -8.73 4.80
C LEU A 202 33.67 -8.76 6.04
N ILE A 203 33.10 -8.98 7.23
CA ILE A 203 33.86 -9.10 8.48
C ILE A 203 34.79 -10.33 8.41
N LEU A 204 34.27 -11.48 7.98
CA LEU A 204 35.04 -12.71 7.85
C LEU A 204 36.17 -12.57 6.82
N LEU A 205 35.89 -11.96 5.67
CA LEU A 205 36.89 -11.73 4.63
C LEU A 205 38.01 -10.81 5.12
N SER A 206 37.65 -9.72 5.82
CA SER A 206 38.60 -8.80 6.44
C SER A 206 39.47 -9.51 7.49
N PHE A 207 38.87 -10.37 8.31
CA PHE A 207 39.60 -11.17 9.29
C PHE A 207 40.56 -12.15 8.63
N LEU A 208 40.12 -12.88 7.59
CA LEU A 208 40.94 -13.84 6.85
C LEU A 208 42.18 -13.18 6.23
N ILE A 209 41.99 -12.02 5.60
CA ILE A 209 43.08 -11.23 5.01
C ILE A 209 44.07 -10.80 6.09
N SER A 210 43.57 -10.34 7.24
CA SER A 210 44.41 -9.89 8.36
C SER A 210 45.25 -11.04 8.95
N VAL A 211 44.64 -12.22 9.12
CA VAL A 211 45.35 -13.43 9.56
C VAL A 211 46.40 -13.86 8.54
N TRP A 212 46.05 -13.90 7.25
CA TRP A 212 46.98 -14.34 6.22
C TRP A 212 48.19 -13.41 6.08
N GLN A 213 47.97 -12.09 6.16
CA GLN A 213 49.06 -11.11 6.20
C GLN A 213 49.97 -11.26 7.42
N LYS A 214 49.45 -11.73 8.56
CA LYS A 214 50.26 -11.94 9.76
C LYS A 214 51.13 -13.20 9.67
N TYR A 215 50.69 -14.23 8.94
CA TYR A 215 51.39 -15.52 8.84
C TYR A 215 52.32 -15.64 7.61
N CYS A 216 51.97 -15.06 6.45
CA CYS A 216 52.80 -15.17 5.24
C CYS A 216 53.82 -14.03 5.05
N LEU A 217 53.71 -12.95 5.82
CA LEU A 217 54.57 -11.75 5.69
C LEU A 217 55.51 -11.58 6.90
N LYS A 218 55.80 -12.68 7.57
CA LYS A 218 56.75 -12.75 8.69
C LYS A 218 57.99 -13.55 8.29
#